data_AF-A0A2G9TAG3-F1
#
_entry.id   AF-A0A2G9TAG3-F1
#
_cell.length_a   1.000
_cell.length_b   1.000
_cell.length_c   1.000
_cell.angle_alpha   90.00
_cell.angle_beta   90.00
_cell.angle_gamma   90.00
#
_symmetry.space_group_name_H-M   'P 1'
#
loop_
_entity.id
_entity.type
_entity.pdbx_description
1 polymer ?
#
loop_
_entity_poly.entity_id
_entity_poly.type
_entity_poly.pdbx_seq_one_letter_code
_entity_poly.pdbx_strand_id
1 'polypeptide(L)'
;QIEVIPCKVCGDKSSGVHYGVITCEGCKGFFRRSQSSVTNYQCPRQKNCTVDRVNRNRCQYCRLKKCMELGMSRDAVKFGRMSKKQREKVEDE
;
A
#
# COMPACT_ATOMS: atom_id res chain seq x y z
N GLN A 1 10.45 -20.85 -9.28
CA GLN A 1 10.30 -20.01 -8.07
C GLN A 1 9.19 -19.01 -8.38
N ILE A 2 8.11 -18.96 -7.59
CA ILE A 2 7.03 -18.00 -7.86
C ILE A 2 7.60 -16.60 -7.62
N GLU A 3 7.62 -15.77 -8.65
CA GLU A 3 8.11 -14.40 -8.56
C GLU A 3 7.16 -13.61 -7.66
N VAL A 4 7.72 -13.05 -6.59
CA VAL A 4 6.93 -12.35 -5.57
C VAL A 4 6.82 -10.90 -6.00
N ILE A 5 5.64 -10.50 -6.46
CA ILE A 5 5.37 -9.11 -6.82
C ILE A 5 5.59 -8.20 -5.59
N PRO A 6 6.45 -7.17 -5.65
CA PRO A 6 6.69 -6.28 -4.51
C PRO A 6 5.51 -5.38 -4.16
N CYS A 7 5.38 -5.01 -2.89
CA CYS A 7 4.45 -4.00 -2.40
C CYS A 7 4.76 -2.64 -3.05
N LYS A 8 3.83 -2.09 -3.84
CA LYS A 8 4.05 -0.82 -4.54
C LYS A 8 4.28 0.37 -3.59
N VAL A 9 3.84 0.27 -2.32
CA VAL A 9 4.07 1.32 -1.30
C VAL A 9 5.48 1.30 -0.73
N CYS A 10 6.03 0.14 -0.38
CA CYS A 10 7.29 0.06 0.40
C CYS A 10 8.33 -0.95 -0.10
N GLY A 11 8.03 -1.69 -1.18
CA GLY A 11 8.93 -2.70 -1.76
C GLY A 11 9.03 -4.02 -0.99
N ASP A 12 8.37 -4.16 0.17
CA ASP A 12 8.33 -5.43 0.91
C ASP A 12 7.53 -6.50 0.15
N LYS A 13 7.66 -7.78 0.53
CA LYS A 13 6.90 -8.88 -0.06
C LYS A 13 5.40 -8.62 0.02
N SER A 14 4.72 -8.58 -1.13
CA SER A 14 3.26 -8.41 -1.15
C SER A 14 2.54 -9.69 -0.73
N SER A 15 1.31 -9.54 -0.28
CA SER A 15 0.36 -10.64 -0.04
C SER A 15 -0.81 -10.61 -1.03
N GLY A 16 -0.73 -9.77 -2.07
CA GLY A 16 -1.76 -9.55 -3.07
C GLY A 16 -2.27 -8.11 -3.10
N VAL A 17 -3.46 -7.94 -3.68
CA VAL A 17 -4.12 -6.64 -3.84
C VAL A 17 -4.97 -6.34 -2.61
N HIS A 18 -4.72 -5.20 -1.99
CA HIS A 18 -5.50 -4.67 -0.87
C HIS A 18 -5.90 -3.24 -1.16
N TYR A 19 -7.17 -2.91 -0.97
CA TYR A 19 -7.70 -1.56 -1.24
C TYR A 19 -7.40 -1.06 -2.66
N GLY A 20 -7.34 -1.96 -3.65
CA GLY A 20 -7.06 -1.63 -5.05
C GLY A 20 -5.59 -1.65 -5.48
N VAL A 21 -4.63 -1.85 -4.56
CA VAL A 21 -3.19 -1.81 -4.87
C VAL A 21 -2.46 -3.05 -4.35
N ILE A 22 -1.47 -3.54 -5.10
CA ILE A 22 -0.57 -4.62 -4.63
C ILE A 22 0.24 -4.12 -3.44
N THR A 23 -0.01 -4.70 -2.27
CA THR A 23 0.63 -4.26 -1.02
C THR A 23 0.95 -5.43 -0.10
N CYS A 24 1.83 -5.17 0.87
CA CYS A 24 2.10 -6.10 1.97
C CYS A 24 1.08 -5.92 3.11
N GLU A 25 0.98 -6.91 4.00
CA GLU A 25 0.10 -6.85 5.17
C GLU A 25 0.36 -5.62 6.06
N GLY A 26 1.62 -5.16 6.13
CA GLY A 26 1.98 -3.96 6.88
C GLY A 26 1.33 -2.69 6.34
N CYS A 27 1.31 -2.50 5.01
CA CYS A 27 0.70 -1.32 4.38
C CYS A 27 -0.82 -1.43 4.32
N LYS A 28 -1.37 -2.63 4.10
CA LYS A 28 -2.80 -2.92 4.25
C LYS A 28 -3.31 -2.53 5.64
N GLY A 29 -2.66 -3.04 6.69
CA GLY A 29 -3.08 -2.79 8.08
C GLY A 29 -2.91 -1.32 8.48
N PHE A 30 -1.84 -0.67 8.01
CA PHE A 30 -1.64 0.76 8.21
C PHE A 30 -2.78 1.57 7.57
N PHE A 31 -3.04 1.37 6.28
CA PHE A 31 -4.10 2.08 5.55
C PHE A 31 -5.47 1.90 6.22
N ARG A 32 -5.82 0.67 6.60
CA ARG A 32 -7.07 0.37 7.32
C ARG A 32 -7.24 1.24 8.57
N ARG A 33 -6.20 1.33 9.40
CA ARG A 33 -6.24 2.12 10.65
C ARG A 33 -6.34 3.62 10.36
N SER A 34 -5.58 4.10 9.38
CA SER A 34 -5.59 5.51 8.98
C SER A 34 -6.94 5.98 8.42
N GLN A 35 -7.78 5.07 7.95
CA GLN A 35 -9.13 5.37 7.46
C GLN A 35 -10.22 5.24 8.54
N SER A 36 -9.95 4.54 9.64
CA SER A 36 -10.93 4.36 10.73
C SER A 36 -10.81 5.38 11.85
N SER A 37 -9.73 6.15 11.86
CA SER A 37 -9.43 7.14 12.89
C SER A 37 -9.14 8.47 12.22
N VAL A 38 -9.65 9.56 12.79
CA VAL A 38 -9.27 10.93 12.43
C VAL A 38 -7.87 11.21 13.01
N THR A 39 -6.85 10.49 12.54
CA THR A 39 -5.47 10.75 12.91
C THR A 39 -4.86 11.74 11.93
N ASN A 40 -4.55 12.95 12.39
CA ASN A 40 -3.80 13.93 11.63
C ASN A 40 -2.30 13.63 11.70
N TYR A 41 -1.82 12.77 10.80
CA TYR A 41 -0.37 12.54 10.69
C TYR A 41 0.34 13.82 10.25
N GLN A 42 1.45 14.13 10.90
CA GLN A 42 2.35 15.23 10.50
C GLN A 42 3.66 14.67 9.97
N CYS A 43 4.20 15.30 8.94
CA CYS A 43 5.54 14.96 8.47
C CYS A 43 6.57 15.69 9.35
N PRO A 44 7.59 15.00 9.89
CA PRO A 44 8.66 15.66 10.64
C PRO A 44 9.67 16.40 9.74
N ARG A 45 9.46 16.38 8.41
CA ARG A 45 10.34 16.94 7.37
C ARG A 45 9.49 17.60 6.28
N GLN A 46 9.98 17.62 5.04
CA GLN A 46 9.38 18.32 3.90
C GLN A 46 8.32 17.49 3.14
N LYS A 47 7.56 16.63 3.84
CA LYS A 47 6.46 15.84 3.23
C LYS A 47 6.87 14.94 2.04
N ASN A 48 8.16 14.65 1.89
CA ASN A 48 8.78 13.89 0.79
C ASN A 48 9.64 12.70 1.30
N CYS A 49 9.33 12.17 2.48
CA CYS A 49 10.11 11.07 3.06
C CYS A 49 10.06 9.80 2.18
N THR A 50 11.21 9.19 1.94
CA THR A 50 11.30 7.85 1.32
C THR A 50 10.52 6.82 2.14
N VAL A 51 9.69 6.05 1.46
CA VAL A 51 8.91 4.93 2.04
C VAL A 51 9.40 3.63 1.42
N ASP A 52 10.21 2.91 2.17
CA ASP A 52 10.77 1.60 1.84
C ASP A 52 10.51 0.59 2.99
N ARG A 53 10.94 -0.66 2.83
CA ARG A 53 10.71 -1.73 3.81
C ARG A 53 11.25 -1.39 5.21
N VAL A 54 12.38 -0.70 5.29
CA VAL A 54 13.08 -0.37 6.53
C VAL A 54 12.50 0.90 7.17
N ASN A 55 12.19 1.91 6.36
CA ASN A 55 11.89 3.26 6.80
C ASN A 55 10.39 3.61 6.81
N ARG A 56 9.51 2.71 6.33
CA ARG A 56 8.06 2.97 6.23
C ARG A 56 7.38 3.45 7.52
N ASN A 57 7.94 3.18 8.69
CA ASN A 57 7.36 3.63 9.96
C ASN A 57 7.90 4.99 10.44
N ARG A 58 8.94 5.55 9.82
CA ARG A 58 9.56 6.84 10.23
C ARG A 58 8.68 8.05 9.95
N CYS A 59 7.76 7.97 8.99
CA CYS A 59 6.84 9.07 8.67
C CYS A 59 5.49 8.52 8.23
N GLN A 60 4.51 8.55 9.12
CA GLN A 60 3.15 8.09 8.84
C GLN A 60 2.46 8.97 7.80
N TYR A 61 2.71 10.28 7.80
CA TYR A 61 2.17 11.21 6.80
C TYR A 61 2.57 10.79 5.38
N CYS A 62 3.87 10.66 5.11
CA CYS A 62 4.35 10.30 3.77
C CYS A 62 3.94 8.88 3.38
N ARG A 63 3.86 7.95 4.34
CA ARG A 63 3.35 6.61 4.07
C ARG A 63 1.88 6.64 3.64
N LEU A 64 1.02 7.39 4.34
CA LEU A 64 -0.39 7.52 3.98
C LEU A 64 -0.56 8.27 2.66
N LYS A 65 0.19 9.36 2.46
CA LYS A 65 0.23 10.11 1.19
C LYS A 65 0.53 9.18 0.02
N LYS A 66 1.60 8.38 0.13
CA LYS A 66 1.97 7.40 -0.91
C LYS A 66 0.92 6.32 -1.14
N CYS A 67 0.24 5.84 -0.08
CA CYS A 67 -0.89 4.92 -0.22
C CYS A 67 -2.00 5.53 -1.08
N MET A 68 -2.39 6.78 -0.81
CA MET A 68 -3.44 7.49 -1.55
C MET A 68 -3.02 7.80 -2.98
N GLU A 69 -1.78 8.25 -3.20
CA GLU A 69 -1.22 8.54 -4.54
C GLU A 69 -1.17 7.32 -5.45
N LEU A 70 -0.95 6.12 -4.88
CA LEU A 70 -1.00 4.85 -5.61
C LEU A 70 -2.43 4.33 -5.82
N GLY A 71 -3.46 5.04 -5.34
CA GLY A 71 -4.86 4.69 -5.54
C GLY A 71 -5.46 3.75 -4.48
N MET A 72 -4.85 3.63 -3.30
CA MET A 72 -5.50 2.86 -2.23
C MET A 72 -6.81 3.53 -1.80
N SER A 73 -7.92 2.80 -1.84
CA SER A 73 -9.26 3.32 -1.50
C SER A 73 -10.11 2.30 -0.73
N ARG A 74 -10.96 2.79 0.18
CA ARG A 74 -11.98 1.98 0.85
C ARG A 74 -13.00 1.40 -0.13
N ASP A 75 -13.32 2.12 -1.19
CA ASP A 75 -14.32 1.68 -2.17
C ASP A 75 -13.81 0.53 -3.05
N ALA A 76 -12.49 0.45 -3.22
CA ALA A 76 -11.82 -0.61 -3.99
C ALA A 76 -11.84 -1.99 -3.30
N VAL A 77 -12.30 -2.07 -2.04
CA VAL A 77 -12.41 -3.35 -1.30
C VAL A 77 -13.43 -4.29 -1.94
N LYS A 78 -14.40 -3.76 -2.71
CA LYS A 78 -15.36 -4.56 -3.50
C LYS A 78 -14.69 -5.50 -4.51
N PHE A 79 -13.44 -5.22 -4.89
CA PHE A 79 -12.63 -6.02 -5.82
C PHE A 79 -11.62 -6.96 -5.12
N GLY A 80 -11.69 -7.10 -3.79
CA GLY A 80 -10.62 -7.68 -2.94
C GLY A 80 -10.22 -9.14 -3.17
N ARG A 81 -10.85 -9.86 -4.11
CA ARG A 81 -10.34 -11.15 -4.60
C ARG A 81 -10.03 -11.02 -6.09
N MET A 82 -8.77 -10.72 -6.38
CA MET A 82 -8.25 -10.80 -7.75
C MET A 82 -8.40 -12.23 -8.26
N SER A 83 -9.13 -12.41 -9.36
CA SER A 83 -9.14 -13.69 -10.08
C SER A 83 -7.73 -13.99 -10.61
N LYS A 84 -7.44 -15.28 -10.87
CA LYS A 84 -6.17 -15.70 -11.47
C LYS A 84 -5.84 -14.91 -12.75
N LYS A 85 -6.85 -14.66 -13.58
CA LYS A 85 -6.77 -13.88 -14.83
C LYS A 85 -6.40 -12.40 -14.62
N GLN A 86 -6.80 -11.82 -13.48
CA GLN A 86 -6.42 -10.44 -13.13
C GLN A 86 -4.99 -10.36 -12.59
N ARG A 87 -4.46 -11.43 -11.98
CA ARG A 87 -3.04 -11.48 -11.58
C ARG A 87 -2.13 -11.48 -12.81
N GLU A 88 -2.44 -12.31 -13.79
CA GLU A 88 -1.67 -12.43 -15.04
C GLU A 88 -1.58 -11.08 -15.76
N LYS A 89 -2.68 -10.31 -15.85
CA LYS A 89 -2.67 -8.96 -16.46
C LYS A 89 -1.81 -7.92 -15.74
N VAL A 90 -1.62 -8.05 -14.42
CA VAL A 90 -0.82 -7.11 -13.63
C VAL A 90 0.65 -7.50 -13.63
N GLU A 91 0.98 -8.75 -13.98
CA GLU A 91 2.36 -9.19 -14.21
C GLU A 91 2.89 -8.70 -15.56
N ASP A 92 2.00 -8.44 -16.52
CA ASP A 92 2.32 -7.90 -17.86
C ASP A 92 2.45 -6.35 -17.91
N GLU A 93 2.16 -5.63 -16.81
CA GLU A 93 2.29 -4.14 -16.67
C GLU A 93 3.37 -3.71 -15.65
#